data_AF-A0A3D9LFA4-F1
#
_entry.id   AF-A0A3D9LFA4-F1
#
_cell.length_a   1.000
_cell.length_b   1.000
_cell.length_c   1.000
_cell.angle_alpha   90.00
_cell.angle_beta   90.00
_cell.angle_gamma   90.00
#
_symmetry.space_group_name_H-M   'P 1'
#
loop_
_entity.id
_entity.type
_entity.pdbx_description
1 polymer ?
#
loop_
_entity_poly.entity_id
_entity_poly.type
_entity_poly.pdbx_seq_one_letter_code
_entity_poly.pdbx_strand_id
1 'polypeptide(L)'
;MTVPNGGTPVVHGLVGGTLPLPVIDPDVLCSAVGTTLDVLFGDEQQLRLLEAAVAQLYQVVEELRLVGTGTRGVAESVHSLSALDWRSPAGTAFLDRSDRLRGRAADLAELAEESAALARVAIDELHGRIGQLRASINTAKATVASAATLGMC
;
A
#
# COMPACT_ATOMS: atom_id res chain seq x y z
N MET A 1 36.10 29.42 -53.19
CA MET A 1 35.44 28.55 -52.20
C MET A 1 35.59 29.18 -50.84
N THR A 2 34.48 29.47 -50.19
CA THR A 2 34.38 30.18 -48.91
C THR A 2 34.83 29.31 -47.74
N VAL A 3 35.60 29.94 -46.85
CA VAL A 3 35.83 29.63 -45.42
C VAL A 3 35.01 30.75 -44.67
N PRO A 4 34.55 30.67 -43.38
CA PRO A 4 35.31 30.09 -42.28
C PRO A 4 34.60 29.60 -40.98
N ASN A 5 35.41 28.87 -40.19
CA ASN A 5 35.68 28.92 -38.74
C ASN A 5 34.58 29.04 -37.68
N GLY A 6 34.79 28.23 -36.62
CA GLY A 6 34.04 28.25 -35.37
C GLY A 6 34.21 29.52 -34.54
N GLY A 7 33.29 29.65 -33.59
CA GLY A 7 33.30 30.67 -32.56
C GLY A 7 32.50 30.18 -31.36
N THR A 8 33.21 29.92 -30.25
CA THR A 8 32.63 29.92 -28.90
C THR A 8 31.90 31.23 -28.64
N PRO A 9 30.74 31.23 -27.96
CA PRO A 9 30.02 32.47 -27.69
C PRO A 9 30.81 33.31 -26.70
N VAL A 10 31.28 34.46 -27.18
CA VAL A 10 31.87 35.54 -26.39
C VAL A 10 30.75 36.22 -25.61
N VAL A 11 30.88 36.28 -24.29
CA VAL A 11 30.08 37.16 -23.43
C VAL A 11 30.58 38.58 -23.63
N HIS A 12 29.85 39.38 -24.42
CA HIS A 12 30.07 40.82 -24.55
C HIS A 12 28.95 41.58 -23.83
N GLY A 13 29.37 42.56 -23.03
CA GLY A 13 28.55 43.27 -22.06
C GLY A 13 27.48 44.21 -22.61
N LEU A 14 26.49 44.43 -21.74
CA LEU A 14 25.70 45.64 -21.50
C LEU A 14 25.57 46.64 -22.66
N VAL A 15 24.51 46.46 -23.45
CA VAL A 15 23.70 47.56 -24.00
C VAL A 15 22.24 47.12 -23.91
N GLY A 16 21.36 48.01 -23.46
CA GLY A 16 19.98 47.75 -23.06
C GLY A 16 19.21 46.78 -23.96
N GLY A 17 18.86 45.64 -23.40
CA GLY A 17 17.95 44.68 -24.00
C GLY A 17 17.32 43.92 -22.85
N THR A 18 16.03 44.16 -22.63
CA THR A 18 15.17 43.29 -21.83
C THR A 18 15.48 41.84 -22.19
N LEU A 19 15.99 41.06 -21.24
CA LEU A 19 16.09 39.61 -21.36
C LEU A 19 14.76 39.12 -21.95
N PRO A 20 14.74 38.40 -23.08
CA PRO A 20 13.52 37.75 -23.50
C PRO A 20 13.18 36.79 -22.36
N LEU A 21 12.12 37.13 -21.60
CA LEU A 21 11.44 36.17 -20.76
C LEU A 21 11.25 34.93 -21.63
N PRO A 22 11.55 33.72 -21.14
CA PRO A 22 11.24 32.52 -21.90
C PRO A 22 9.74 32.60 -22.21
N VAL A 23 9.41 32.85 -23.48
CA VAL A 23 8.04 32.76 -23.97
C VAL A 23 7.79 31.26 -23.98
N ILE A 24 7.33 30.76 -22.84
CA ILE A 24 6.87 29.39 -22.76
C ILE A 24 5.62 29.37 -23.65
N ASP A 25 5.70 28.61 -24.73
CA ASP A 25 4.61 28.49 -25.68
C ASP A 25 3.39 27.91 -24.94
N PRO A 26 2.26 28.63 -24.89
CA PRO A 26 1.05 28.15 -24.22
C PRO A 26 0.59 26.79 -24.76
N ASP A 27 0.82 26.50 -26.04
CA ASP A 27 0.45 25.21 -26.62
C ASP A 27 1.25 24.04 -26.02
N VAL A 28 2.53 24.27 -25.66
CA VAL A 28 3.39 23.28 -25.00
C VAL A 28 3.00 23.09 -23.54
N LEU A 29 2.62 24.18 -22.85
CA LEU A 29 2.09 24.10 -21.48
C LEU A 29 0.78 23.32 -21.44
N CYS A 30 -0.10 23.46 -22.44
CA CYS A 30 -1.40 22.81 -22.42
C CYS A 30 -1.33 21.33 -22.77
N SER A 31 -0.40 20.96 -23.65
CA SER A 31 -0.06 19.54 -23.85
C SER A 31 0.53 18.91 -22.58
N ALA A 32 1.40 19.61 -21.86
CA ALA A 32 1.98 19.14 -20.60
C ALA A 32 0.93 19.02 -19.47
N VAL A 33 -0.01 19.96 -19.39
CA VAL A 33 -1.14 19.92 -18.46
C VAL A 33 -2.07 18.74 -18.76
N GLY A 34 -2.39 18.50 -20.04
CA GLY A 34 -3.21 17.36 -20.47
C GLY A 34 -2.58 16.01 -20.16
N THR A 35 -1.30 15.82 -20.48
CA THR A 35 -0.56 14.60 -20.14
C THR A 35 -0.43 14.38 -18.63
N THR A 36 -0.23 15.46 -17.86
CA THR A 36 -0.20 15.37 -16.39
C THR A 36 -1.56 14.98 -15.82
N LEU A 37 -2.67 15.48 -16.39
CA LEU A 37 -4.03 15.09 -16.00
C LEU A 37 -4.28 13.59 -16.26
N ASP A 38 -3.92 13.07 -17.44
CA ASP A 38 -4.09 11.65 -17.76
C ASP A 38 -3.30 10.73 -16.81
N VAL A 39 -2.08 11.11 -16.44
CA VAL A 39 -1.28 10.40 -15.43
C VAL A 39 -1.97 10.43 -14.07
N LEU A 40 -2.45 11.60 -13.62
CA LEU A 40 -3.15 11.73 -12.34
C LEU A 40 -4.45 10.91 -12.29
N PHE A 41 -5.21 10.82 -13.39
CA PHE A 41 -6.39 9.95 -13.46
C PHE A 41 -6.02 8.46 -13.40
N GLY A 42 -4.92 8.06 -14.05
CA GLY A 42 -4.35 6.72 -13.95
C GLY A 42 -3.95 6.36 -12.51
N ASP A 43 -3.25 7.28 -11.84
CA ASP A 43 -2.82 7.14 -10.44
C ASP A 43 -4.02 7.03 -9.49
N GLU A 44 -5.11 7.78 -9.70
CA GLU A 44 -6.33 7.67 -8.89
C GLU A 44 -7.04 6.32 -9.03
N GLN A 45 -7.02 5.73 -10.23
CA GLN A 45 -7.60 4.41 -10.43
C GLN A 45 -6.75 3.33 -9.77
N GLN A 46 -5.42 3.41 -9.88
CA GLN A 46 -4.50 2.52 -9.18
C GLN A 46 -4.61 2.65 -7.66
N LEU A 47 -4.73 3.87 -7.15
CA LEU A 47 -4.92 4.14 -5.73
C LEU A 47 -6.21 3.49 -5.20
N ARG A 48 -7.31 3.57 -5.96
CA ARG A 48 -8.58 2.92 -5.59
C ARG A 48 -8.46 1.40 -5.57
N LEU A 49 -7.76 0.80 -6.54
CA LEU A 49 -7.50 -0.64 -6.54
C LEU A 49 -6.65 -1.06 -5.32
N LEU A 50 -5.65 -0.25 -4.99
CA LEU A 50 -4.79 -0.48 -3.83
C LEU A 50 -5.56 -0.37 -2.50
N GLU A 51 -6.43 0.65 -2.37
CA GLU A 51 -7.35 0.80 -1.22
C GLU A 51 -8.28 -0.42 -1.08
N ALA A 52 -8.84 -0.91 -2.18
CA ALA A 52 -9.69 -2.11 -2.18
C ALA A 52 -8.92 -3.37 -1.78
N ALA A 53 -7.69 -3.54 -2.29
CA ALA A 53 -6.83 -4.66 -1.91
C ALA A 53 -6.44 -4.62 -0.43
N VAL A 54 -6.15 -3.44 0.13
CA VAL A 54 -5.90 -3.26 1.57
C VAL A 54 -7.13 -3.64 2.41
N ALA A 55 -8.32 -3.24 1.98
CA ALA A 55 -9.56 -3.63 2.66
C ALA A 55 -9.75 -5.17 2.66
N GLN A 56 -9.45 -5.83 1.54
CA GLN A 56 -9.47 -7.29 1.45
C GLN A 56 -8.44 -7.95 2.37
N LEU A 57 -7.23 -7.38 2.47
CA LEU A 57 -6.19 -7.89 3.37
C LEU A 57 -6.62 -7.80 4.84
N TYR A 58 -7.28 -6.72 5.27
CA TYR A 58 -7.85 -6.64 6.62
C TYR A 58 -8.87 -7.75 6.88
N GLN A 59 -9.71 -8.07 5.89
CA GLN A 59 -10.68 -9.16 6.03
C GLN A 59 -9.98 -10.51 6.20
N VAL A 60 -8.98 -10.82 5.38
CA VAL A 60 -8.22 -12.08 5.47
C VAL A 60 -7.50 -12.21 6.83
N VAL A 61 -6.93 -11.12 7.33
CA VAL A 61 -6.27 -11.11 8.65
C VAL A 61 -7.27 -11.35 9.78
N GLU A 62 -8.48 -10.78 9.67
CA GLU A 62 -9.54 -11.03 10.64
C GLU A 62 -10.01 -12.49 10.60
N GLU A 63 -10.16 -13.07 9.41
CA GLU A 63 -10.46 -14.49 9.24
C GLU A 63 -9.38 -15.37 9.87
N LEU A 64 -8.10 -15.04 9.67
CA LEU A 64 -6.98 -15.76 10.29
C LEU A 64 -7.02 -15.68 11.82
N ARG A 65 -7.33 -14.50 12.38
CA ARG A 65 -7.52 -14.32 13.81
C ARG A 65 -8.68 -15.19 14.33
N LEU A 66 -9.80 -15.24 13.61
CA LEU A 66 -10.94 -16.09 13.96
C LEU A 66 -10.55 -17.57 13.93
N VAL A 67 -9.78 -18.01 12.92
CA VAL A 67 -9.25 -19.38 12.87
C VAL A 67 -8.37 -19.68 14.09
N GLY A 68 -7.50 -18.76 14.51
CA GLY A 68 -6.71 -18.90 15.73
C GLY A 68 -7.59 -19.10 16.98
N THR A 69 -8.59 -18.23 17.17
CA THR A 69 -9.53 -18.34 18.31
C THR A 69 -10.34 -19.63 18.28
N GLY A 70 -10.84 -20.04 17.11
CA GLY A 70 -11.58 -21.29 16.94
C GLY A 70 -10.72 -22.52 17.22
N THR A 71 -9.46 -22.50 16.78
CA THR A 71 -8.50 -23.58 17.04
C THR A 71 -8.21 -23.73 18.54
N ARG A 72 -8.10 -22.61 19.27
CA ARG A 72 -7.98 -22.64 20.74
C ARG A 72 -9.24 -23.21 21.40
N GLY A 73 -10.43 -22.82 20.95
CA GLY A 73 -11.70 -23.36 21.44
C GLY A 73 -11.82 -24.88 21.22
N VAL A 74 -11.28 -25.41 20.12
CA VAL A 74 -11.18 -26.86 19.89
C VAL A 74 -10.24 -27.51 20.91
N ALA A 75 -9.06 -26.91 21.16
CA ALA A 75 -8.12 -27.42 22.14
C ALA A 75 -8.73 -27.47 23.56
N GLU A 76 -9.49 -26.44 23.95
CA GLU A 76 -10.23 -26.40 25.23
C GLU A 76 -11.35 -27.45 25.28
N SER A 77 -12.09 -27.62 24.18
CA SER A 77 -13.13 -28.64 24.08
C SER A 77 -12.54 -30.05 24.23
N VAL A 78 -11.43 -30.33 23.57
CA VAL A 78 -10.69 -31.59 23.72
C VAL A 78 -10.17 -31.77 25.15
N HIS A 79 -9.70 -30.69 25.79
CA HIS A 79 -9.29 -30.74 27.18
C HIS A 79 -10.46 -31.07 28.13
N SER A 80 -11.65 -30.53 27.88
CA SER A 80 -12.83 -30.85 28.70
C SER A 80 -13.18 -32.35 28.66
N LEU A 81 -12.95 -33.01 27.53
CA LEU A 81 -13.16 -34.46 27.37
C LEU A 81 -12.16 -35.29 28.17
N SER A 82 -11.01 -34.72 28.53
CA SER A 82 -10.01 -35.41 29.37
C SER A 82 -10.45 -35.54 30.83
N ALA A 83 -11.40 -34.72 31.28
CA ALA A 83 -11.97 -34.78 32.63
C ALA A 83 -12.93 -35.97 32.84
N LEU A 84 -13.31 -36.67 31.77
CA LEU A 84 -14.13 -37.86 31.85
C LEU A 84 -13.32 -39.06 32.37
N ASP A 85 -13.98 -39.98 33.08
CA ASP A 85 -13.32 -41.13 33.70
C ASP A 85 -13.07 -42.25 32.67
N TRP A 86 -11.88 -42.23 32.07
CA TRP A 86 -11.46 -43.15 31.01
C TRP A 86 -10.73 -44.38 31.58
N ARG A 87 -11.46 -45.35 32.16
CA ARG A 87 -10.86 -46.54 32.80
C ARG A 87 -10.58 -47.74 31.88
N SER A 88 -10.43 -47.52 30.58
CA SER A 88 -10.18 -48.59 29.60
C SER A 88 -8.90 -48.34 28.80
N PRO A 89 -8.27 -49.39 28.24
CA PRO A 89 -7.13 -49.22 27.33
C PRO A 89 -7.44 -48.33 26.11
N ALA A 90 -8.69 -48.34 25.64
CA ALA A 90 -9.14 -47.44 24.59
C ALA A 90 -9.22 -45.99 25.07
N GLY A 91 -9.67 -45.78 26.32
CA GLY A 91 -9.71 -44.49 26.98
C GLY A 91 -8.33 -43.87 27.20
N THR A 92 -7.35 -44.67 27.64
CA THR A 92 -5.95 -44.20 27.76
C THR A 92 -5.35 -43.80 26.41
N ALA A 93 -5.62 -44.58 25.35
CA ALA A 93 -5.18 -44.23 24.00
C ALA A 93 -5.85 -42.95 23.46
N PHE A 94 -7.13 -42.73 23.81
CA PHE A 94 -7.86 -41.51 23.49
C PHE A 94 -7.26 -40.28 24.20
N LEU A 95 -6.93 -40.39 25.49
CA LEU A 95 -6.27 -39.32 26.25
C LEU A 95 -4.93 -38.93 25.65
N ASP A 96 -4.06 -39.91 25.38
CA ASP A 96 -2.75 -39.71 24.75
C ASP A 96 -2.86 -38.97 23.41
N ARG A 97 -3.85 -39.34 22.59
CA ARG A 97 -4.07 -38.72 21.29
C ARG A 97 -4.65 -37.31 21.44
N SER A 98 -5.55 -37.12 22.39
CA SER A 98 -6.19 -35.84 22.71
C SER A 98 -5.17 -34.82 23.21
N ASP A 99 -4.23 -35.23 24.06
CA ASP A 99 -3.16 -34.35 24.54
C ASP A 99 -2.24 -33.89 23.41
N ARG A 100 -1.84 -34.80 22.50
CA ARG A 100 -1.05 -34.45 21.31
C ARG A 100 -1.81 -33.56 20.34
N LEU A 101 -3.13 -33.73 20.22
CA LEU A 101 -3.96 -32.87 19.40
C LEU A 101 -4.08 -31.48 20.03
N ARG A 102 -4.27 -31.41 21.35
CA ARG A 102 -4.37 -30.16 22.12
C ARG A 102 -3.09 -29.34 22.00
N GLY A 103 -1.91 -29.96 22.16
CA GLY A 103 -0.63 -29.29 21.98
C GLY A 103 -0.51 -28.66 20.58
N ARG A 104 -0.73 -29.46 19.52
CA ARG A 104 -0.68 -28.96 18.15
C ARG A 104 -1.70 -27.87 17.85
N ALA A 105 -2.91 -27.97 18.40
CA ALA A 105 -3.94 -26.95 18.24
C ALA A 105 -3.56 -25.64 18.96
N ALA A 106 -2.94 -25.72 20.14
CA ALA A 106 -2.43 -24.54 20.82
C ALA A 106 -1.33 -23.85 20.01
N ASP A 107 -0.35 -24.61 19.49
CA ASP A 107 0.75 -24.08 18.67
C ASP A 107 0.21 -23.39 17.40
N LEU A 108 -0.76 -24.01 16.73
CA LEU A 108 -1.40 -23.44 15.54
C LEU A 108 -2.19 -22.17 15.85
N ALA A 109 -2.89 -22.13 16.99
CA ALA A 109 -3.63 -20.96 17.42
C ALA A 109 -2.71 -19.78 17.72
N GLU A 110 -1.59 -20.04 18.41
CA GLU A 110 -0.56 -19.03 18.69
C GLU A 110 0.06 -18.49 17.41
N LEU A 111 0.47 -19.37 16.49
CA LEU A 111 1.03 -18.96 15.21
C LEU A 111 0.05 -18.13 14.37
N ALA A 112 -1.23 -18.51 14.35
CA ALA A 112 -2.26 -17.77 13.63
C ALA A 112 -2.50 -16.37 14.21
N GLU A 113 -2.50 -16.24 15.54
CA GLU A 113 -2.68 -14.95 16.22
C GLU A 113 -1.46 -14.03 16.05
N GLU A 114 -0.25 -14.57 16.16
CA GLU A 114 0.98 -13.82 15.90
C GLU A 114 1.03 -13.35 14.46
N SER A 115 0.73 -14.24 13.51
CA SER A 115 0.67 -13.91 12.08
C SER A 115 -0.38 -12.83 11.79
N ALA A 116 -1.55 -12.91 12.42
CA ALA A 116 -2.60 -11.91 12.27
C ALA A 116 -2.17 -10.55 12.85
N ALA A 117 -1.49 -10.54 14.01
CA ALA A 117 -0.98 -9.31 14.62
C ALA A 117 0.09 -8.64 13.75
N LEU A 118 1.07 -9.41 13.25
CA LEU A 118 2.11 -8.90 12.35
C LEU A 118 1.51 -8.38 11.03
N ALA A 119 0.57 -9.13 10.45
CA ALA A 119 -0.10 -8.70 9.22
C ALA A 119 -0.90 -7.42 9.43
N ARG A 120 -1.57 -7.25 10.59
CA ARG A 120 -2.28 -6.00 10.93
C ARG A 120 -1.35 -4.79 10.88
N VAL A 121 -0.18 -4.88 11.51
CA VAL A 121 0.83 -3.80 11.52
C VAL A 121 1.28 -3.44 10.11
N ALA A 122 1.58 -4.45 9.28
CA ALA A 122 2.00 -4.23 7.90
C ALA A 122 0.89 -3.58 7.05
N ILE A 123 -0.37 -3.97 7.26
CA ILE A 123 -1.52 -3.39 6.56
C ILE A 123 -1.76 -1.95 7.02
N ASP A 124 -1.65 -1.65 8.32
CA ASP A 124 -1.78 -0.29 8.86
C ASP A 124 -0.71 0.64 8.26
N GLU A 125 0.53 0.16 8.14
CA GLU A 125 1.61 0.90 7.48
C GLU A 125 1.30 1.16 6.00
N LEU A 126 0.82 0.14 5.27
CA LEU A 126 0.43 0.28 3.87
C LEU A 126 -0.72 1.28 3.71
N HIS A 127 -1.71 1.24 4.60
CA HIS A 127 -2.81 2.21 4.63
C HIS A 127 -2.32 3.64 4.86
N GLY A 128 -1.35 3.82 5.76
CA GLY A 128 -0.69 5.12 5.98
C GLY A 128 0.02 5.65 4.73
N ARG A 129 0.77 4.79 4.03
CA ARG A 129 1.46 5.15 2.78
C ARG A 129 0.48 5.52 1.66
N ILE A 130 -0.65 4.81 1.56
CA ILE A 130 -1.75 5.14 0.63
C ILE A 130 -2.32 6.53 0.93
N GLY A 131 -2.54 6.85 2.21
CA GLY A 131 -3.00 8.17 2.63
C GLY A 131 -2.04 9.29 2.21
N GLN A 132 -0.73 9.06 2.34
CA GLN A 132 0.30 10.01 1.88
C GLN A 132 0.27 10.19 0.35
N LEU A 133 0.14 9.10 -0.41
CA LEU A 133 0.05 9.13 -1.87
C LEU A 133 -1.21 9.89 -2.35
N ARG A 134 -2.33 9.70 -1.65
CA ARG A 134 -3.57 10.44 -1.91
C ARG A 134 -3.38 11.94 -1.71
N ALA A 135 -2.70 12.34 -0.63
CA ALA A 135 -2.41 13.73 -0.34
C ALA A 135 -1.48 14.36 -1.39
N SER A 136 -0.48 13.63 -1.89
CA SER A 136 0.39 14.11 -2.96
C SER A 136 -0.35 14.28 -4.29
N ILE A 137 -1.23 13.34 -4.66
CA ILE A 137 -2.06 13.45 -5.87
C ILE A 137 -2.99 14.67 -5.77
N ASN A 138 -3.65 14.88 -4.63
CA ASN A 138 -4.50 16.05 -4.42
C ASN A 138 -3.73 17.37 -4.53
N THR A 139 -2.49 17.41 -4.02
CA THR A 139 -1.61 18.58 -4.12
C THR A 139 -1.20 18.85 -5.57
N ALA A 140 -0.85 17.80 -6.32
CA ALA A 140 -0.56 17.91 -7.75
C ALA A 140 -1.76 18.43 -8.54
N LYS A 141 -2.98 17.91 -8.27
CA LYS A 141 -4.22 18.40 -8.87
C LYS A 141 -4.48 19.87 -8.57
N ALA A 142 -4.29 20.32 -7.33
CA ALA A 142 -4.45 21.72 -6.96
C ALA A 142 -3.45 22.62 -7.71
N THR A 143 -2.23 22.14 -7.91
CA THR A 143 -1.18 22.85 -8.65
C THR A 143 -1.52 22.97 -10.14
N VAL A 144 -1.96 21.86 -10.77
CA VAL A 144 -2.41 21.83 -12.16
C VAL A 144 -3.65 22.71 -12.37
N ALA A 145 -4.64 22.61 -11.48
CA ALA A 145 -5.83 23.46 -11.52
C ALA A 145 -5.47 24.94 -11.38
N SER A 146 -4.51 25.29 -10.51
CA SER A 146 -4.03 26.65 -10.37
C SER A 146 -3.39 27.16 -11.66
N ALA A 147 -2.57 26.34 -12.32
CA ALA A 147 -1.95 26.68 -13.60
C ALA A 147 -3.00 26.94 -14.70
N ALA A 148 -4.05 26.11 -14.75
CA ALA A 148 -5.18 26.27 -15.67
C ALA A 148 -6.09 27.49 -15.32
N THR A 149 -6.19 27.88 -14.05
CA THR A 149 -6.97 29.09 -13.69
C THR A 149 -6.20 30.39 -13.97
N LEU A 150 -4.88 30.34 -14.00
CA LEU A 150 -4.01 31.49 -14.29
C LEU A 150 -3.87 31.76 -15.80
N GLY A 151 -4.56 31.01 -16.66
CA GLY A 151 -4.51 31.22 -18.12
C GLY A 151 -3.17 30.85 -18.75
N MET A 152 -2.32 30.08 -18.04
CA MET A 152 -1.15 29.45 -18.64
C MET A 152 -1.55 28.29 -19.57
N CYS A 153 -2.80 27.85 -19.37
CA CYS A 153 -3.76 27.10 -20.19
C CYS A 153 -5.15 27.46 -19.64
#